data_AF-A0A3C0FYC0-F1
#
_entry.id   AF-A0A3C0FYC0-F1
#
_cell.length_a   1.000
_cell.length_b   1.000
_cell.length_c   1.000
_cell.angle_alpha   90.00
_cell.angle_beta   90.00
_cell.angle_gamma   90.00
#
_symmetry.space_group_name_H-M   'P 1'
#
loop_
_entity.id
_entity.type
_entity.pdbx_description
1 polymer ?
#
loop_
_entity_poly.entity_id
_entity_poly.type
_entity_poly.pdbx_seq_one_letter_code
_entity_poly.pdbx_strand_id
1 'polypeptide(L)'
;RFARTIERIQKIVVSELTKIAIVHLYSQGFDDEKLVDFELALTNPSTIAEQEKISLWSEKVSLASSIKQDKILSSEWIFENVWGMSKEEVESEREKIATDAKETHRLTQLEDEGNDPAVTQESFINGQPRYQSSFPLDEDDEEHEEGNLGRPKERTKYNTDKHVRDRDPLGKKAHLKGRDADRTVKHKYKGKSPLAKTEAKKSTAKAIAKGMPRKSKNIIHETFKKQAQSEPKMLDEQNLMDLG
;
A
#
# COMPACT_ATOMS: atom_id res chain seq x y z
N ARG A 1 21.71 -8.20 44.87
CA ARG A 1 22.55 -8.74 45.98
C ARG A 1 21.70 -9.47 47.02
N PHE A 2 20.61 -8.88 47.52
CA PHE A 2 19.67 -9.51 48.45
C PHE A 2 19.04 -10.81 47.90
N ALA A 3 18.57 -10.79 46.64
CA ALA A 3 18.02 -11.98 45.97
C ALA A 3 18.96 -13.21 46.02
N ARG A 4 20.27 -13.03 45.75
CA ARG A 4 21.26 -14.13 45.83
C ARG A 4 21.44 -14.66 47.26
N THR A 5 21.32 -13.80 48.28
CA THR A 5 21.40 -14.23 49.68
C THR A 5 20.17 -15.06 50.05
N ILE A 6 18.98 -14.60 49.65
CA ILE A 6 17.73 -15.33 49.87
C ILE A 6 17.73 -16.66 49.11
N GLU A 7 18.14 -16.68 47.84
CA GLU A 7 18.29 -17.92 47.06
C GLU A 7 19.22 -18.92 47.76
N ARG A 8 20.32 -18.44 48.34
CA ARG A 8 21.24 -19.30 49.10
C ARG A 8 20.58 -19.86 50.36
N ILE A 9 19.86 -19.03 51.10
CA ILE A 9 19.11 -19.46 52.30
C ILE A 9 18.02 -20.46 51.90
N GLN A 10 17.25 -20.19 50.84
CA GLN A 10 16.23 -21.09 50.31
C GLN A 10 16.83 -22.45 49.93
N LYS A 11 17.96 -22.47 49.21
CA LYS A 11 18.67 -23.74 48.90
C LYS A 11 19.08 -24.50 50.15
N ILE A 12 19.60 -23.82 51.18
CA ILE A 12 19.96 -24.46 52.45
C ILE A 12 18.70 -25.02 53.12
N VAL A 13 17.65 -24.23 53.28
CA VAL A 13 16.39 -24.64 53.92
C VAL A 13 15.73 -25.80 53.19
N VAL A 14 15.64 -25.77 51.85
CA VAL A 14 15.11 -26.89 51.05
C VAL A 14 15.97 -28.13 51.27
N SER A 15 17.30 -28.00 51.25
CA SER A 15 18.19 -29.15 51.45
C SER A 15 18.04 -29.79 52.84
N GLU A 16 17.81 -29.00 53.89
CA GLU A 16 17.56 -29.51 55.23
C GLU A 16 16.15 -30.09 55.39
N LEU A 17 15.13 -29.42 54.85
CA LEU A 17 13.75 -29.94 54.84
C LEU A 17 13.64 -31.26 54.08
N THR A 18 14.35 -31.39 52.96
CA THR A 18 14.37 -32.64 52.18
C THR A 18 14.97 -33.78 53.00
N LYS A 19 16.05 -33.54 53.75
CA LYS A 19 16.62 -34.55 54.66
C LYS A 19 15.64 -34.97 55.75
N ILE A 20 14.99 -34.01 56.41
CA ILE A 20 13.99 -34.31 57.45
C ILE A 20 12.81 -35.07 56.86
N ALA A 21 12.35 -34.68 55.66
CA ALA A 21 11.27 -35.35 54.95
C ALA A 21 11.62 -36.81 54.59
N ILE A 22 12.85 -37.07 54.11
CA ILE A 22 13.36 -38.43 53.86
C ILE A 22 13.33 -39.25 55.16
N VAL A 23 13.87 -38.73 56.27
CA VAL A 23 13.87 -39.44 57.57
C VAL A 23 12.43 -39.69 58.05
N HIS A 24 11.52 -38.74 57.84
CA HIS A 24 10.11 -38.87 58.22
C HIS A 24 9.39 -39.94 57.39
N LEU A 25 9.55 -39.91 56.06
CA LEU A 25 9.00 -40.92 55.15
C LEU A 25 9.57 -42.31 55.45
N TYR A 26 10.87 -42.39 55.77
CA TYR A 26 11.49 -43.65 56.20
C TYR A 26 10.85 -44.18 57.48
N SER A 27 10.61 -43.32 58.48
CA SER A 27 9.96 -43.71 59.73
C SER A 27 8.50 -44.15 59.56
N GLN A 28 7.84 -43.71 58.49
CA GLN A 28 6.47 -44.10 58.13
C GLN A 28 6.41 -45.43 57.35
N GLY A 29 7.56 -46.03 57.02
CA GLY A 29 7.64 -47.32 56.34
C GLY A 29 7.50 -47.24 54.82
N PHE A 30 7.81 -46.09 54.21
CA PHE A 30 8.01 -46.03 52.76
C PHE A 30 9.37 -46.68 52.39
N ASP A 31 9.40 -47.39 51.26
CA ASP A 31 10.60 -48.06 50.75
C ASP A 31 11.48 -47.12 49.89
N ASP A 32 12.79 -47.38 49.86
CA ASP A 32 13.84 -46.51 49.29
C ASP A 32 13.53 -45.92 47.90
N GLU A 33 12.84 -46.66 47.02
CA GLU A 33 12.49 -46.19 45.67
C GLU A 33 11.51 -45.01 45.68
N LYS A 34 10.61 -44.94 46.67
CA LYS A 34 9.63 -43.85 46.82
C LYS A 34 10.16 -42.67 47.65
N LEU A 35 11.30 -42.82 48.31
CA LEU A 35 11.88 -41.76 49.14
C LEU A 35 12.62 -40.68 48.33
N VAL A 36 12.92 -40.92 47.06
CA VAL A 36 13.72 -40.00 46.24
C VAL A 36 12.87 -39.17 45.27
N ASP A 37 11.62 -39.57 45.04
CA ASP A 37 10.75 -39.03 43.98
C ASP A 37 9.87 -37.85 44.46
N PHE A 38 10.43 -36.93 45.25
CA PHE A 38 9.70 -35.70 45.64
C PHE A 38 10.57 -34.44 45.54
N GLU A 39 9.94 -33.33 45.15
CA GLU A 39 10.57 -32.02 45.05
C GLU A 39 9.89 -31.04 46.02
N LEU A 40 10.70 -30.37 46.84
CA LEU A 40 10.24 -29.33 47.76
C LEU A 40 10.50 -27.95 47.17
N ALA A 41 9.43 -27.24 46.82
CA ALA A 41 9.49 -25.85 46.39
C ALA A 41 8.95 -24.92 47.48
N LEU A 42 9.71 -23.87 47.82
CA LEU A 42 9.23 -22.78 48.67
C LEU A 42 8.42 -21.80 47.83
N THR A 43 7.23 -21.42 48.29
CA THR A 43 6.45 -20.36 47.66
C THR A 43 7.11 -19.02 47.92
N ASN A 44 7.36 -18.26 46.86
CA ASN A 44 7.78 -16.87 47.01
C ASN A 44 6.57 -16.03 47.46
N PRO A 45 6.76 -14.98 48.30
CA PRO A 45 5.69 -14.05 48.63
C PRO A 45 5.16 -13.42 47.34
N SER A 46 3.85 -13.61 47.08
CA SER A 46 3.26 -13.42 45.76
C SER A 46 3.35 -11.99 45.24
N THR A 47 3.15 -10.99 46.09
CA THR A 47 3.00 -9.59 45.66
C THR A 47 4.25 -8.97 45.03
N ILE A 48 5.42 -9.20 45.63
CA ILE A 48 6.69 -8.61 45.15
C ILE A 48 7.16 -9.34 43.89
N ALA A 49 7.04 -10.68 43.85
CA ALA A 49 7.41 -11.47 42.69
C ALA A 49 6.52 -11.16 41.47
N GLU A 50 5.22 -10.96 41.69
CA GLU A 50 4.29 -10.50 40.65
C GLU A 50 4.66 -9.11 40.15
N GLN A 51 4.97 -8.17 41.04
CA GLN A 51 5.40 -6.82 40.67
C GLN A 51 6.70 -6.84 39.86
N GLU A 52 7.69 -7.63 40.27
CA GLU A 52 8.94 -7.81 39.52
C GLU A 52 8.70 -8.40 38.13
N LYS A 53 7.84 -9.42 38.02
CA LYS A 53 7.46 -10.03 36.74
C LYS A 53 6.76 -9.03 35.82
N ILE A 54 5.84 -8.22 36.35
CA ILE A 54 5.16 -7.15 35.61
C ILE A 54 6.17 -6.09 35.15
N SER A 55 7.12 -5.72 36.00
CA SER A 55 8.20 -4.78 35.65
C SER A 55 9.05 -5.32 34.51
N LEU A 56 9.46 -6.59 34.57
CA LEU A 56 10.22 -7.23 33.50
C LEU A 56 9.44 -7.30 32.19
N TRP A 57 8.14 -7.59 32.25
CA TRP A 57 7.29 -7.59 31.07
C TRP A 57 7.14 -6.19 30.47
N SER A 58 6.98 -5.17 31.30
CA SER A 58 6.96 -3.77 30.85
C SER A 58 8.26 -3.38 30.16
N GLU A 59 9.42 -3.77 30.71
CA GLU A 59 10.73 -3.55 30.10
C GLU A 59 10.86 -4.24 28.74
N LYS A 60 10.43 -5.50 28.62
CA LYS A 60 10.43 -6.23 27.34
C LYS A 60 9.55 -5.55 26.29
N VAL A 61 8.34 -5.13 26.67
CA VAL A 61 7.41 -4.43 25.77
C VAL A 61 7.99 -3.10 25.32
N SER A 62 8.58 -2.34 26.25
CA SER A 62 9.26 -1.07 25.95
C SER A 62 10.40 -1.27 24.95
N LEU A 63 11.29 -2.23 25.21
CA LEU A 63 12.39 -2.57 24.31
C LEU A 63 11.90 -2.92 22.90
N ALA A 64 10.88 -3.77 22.81
CA ALA A 64 10.32 -4.16 21.52
C ALA A 64 9.62 -3.03 20.78
N SER A 65 8.96 -2.12 21.51
CA SER A 65 8.37 -0.92 20.94
C SER A 65 9.43 -0.03 20.32
N SER A 66 10.53 0.22 21.03
CA SER A 66 11.67 0.99 20.50
C SER A 66 12.28 0.34 19.26
N ILE A 67 12.52 -0.97 19.28
CA ILE A 67 13.07 -1.69 18.12
C ILE A 67 12.13 -1.59 16.91
N LYS A 68 10.82 -1.74 17.13
CA LYS A 68 9.80 -1.63 16.08
C LYS A 68 9.72 -0.20 15.52
N GLN A 69 9.80 0.80 16.39
CA GLN A 69 9.77 2.22 16.00
C GLN A 69 10.99 2.61 15.17
N ASP A 70 12.18 2.18 15.59
CA ASP A 70 13.42 2.49 14.90
C ASP A 70 13.57 1.70 13.59
N LYS A 71 12.73 0.67 13.39
CA LYS A 71 12.70 -0.20 12.19
C LYS A 71 14.05 -0.87 11.90
N ILE A 72 14.86 -1.09 12.94
CA ILE A 72 16.20 -1.64 12.81
C ILE A 72 16.13 -3.17 12.64
N LEU A 73 15.16 -3.82 13.29
CA LEU A 73 15.00 -5.28 13.28
C LEU A 73 13.58 -5.67 12.91
N SER A 74 13.42 -6.90 12.41
CA SER A 74 12.11 -7.45 12.05
C SER A 74 11.28 -7.80 13.28
N SER A 75 9.95 -7.82 13.13
CA SER A 75 9.06 -8.32 14.19
C SER A 75 9.34 -9.79 14.53
N GLU A 76 9.81 -10.58 13.57
CA GLU A 76 10.26 -11.96 13.81
C GLU A 76 11.42 -12.01 14.81
N TRP A 77 12.45 -11.20 14.57
CA TRP A 77 13.62 -11.14 15.43
C TRP A 77 13.25 -10.74 16.87
N ILE A 78 12.30 -9.81 16.99
CA ILE A 78 11.74 -9.36 18.27
C ILE A 78 11.13 -10.57 19.02
N PHE A 79 10.25 -11.34 18.37
CA PHE A 79 9.62 -12.51 18.97
C PHE A 79 10.61 -13.64 19.34
N GLU A 80 11.57 -13.93 18.47
CA GLU A 80 12.58 -14.96 18.76
C GLU A 80 13.50 -14.55 19.93
N ASN A 81 13.96 -13.28 19.99
CA ASN A 81 15.05 -12.90 20.92
C ASN A 81 14.57 -12.25 22.23
N VAL A 82 13.48 -11.47 22.20
CA VAL A 82 12.97 -10.80 23.41
C VAL A 82 11.99 -11.71 24.16
N TRP A 83 11.19 -12.49 23.42
CA TRP A 83 10.23 -13.44 23.98
C TRP A 83 10.77 -14.87 24.06
N GLY A 84 11.74 -15.25 23.22
CA GLY A 84 12.27 -16.62 23.23
C GLY A 84 11.33 -17.63 22.59
N MET A 85 10.40 -17.17 21.75
CA MET A 85 9.42 -18.04 21.09
C MET A 85 10.08 -18.85 19.96
N SER A 86 9.55 -20.05 19.73
CA SER A 86 9.93 -20.85 18.57
C SER A 86 9.27 -20.31 17.29
N LYS A 87 9.85 -20.60 16.12
CA LYS A 87 9.27 -20.17 14.83
C LYS A 87 7.85 -20.67 14.61
N GLU A 88 7.54 -21.88 15.07
CA GLU A 88 6.21 -22.47 14.97
C GLU A 88 5.21 -21.73 15.87
N GLU A 89 5.63 -21.37 17.07
CA GLU A 89 4.83 -20.58 18.00
C GLU A 89 4.56 -19.17 17.44
N VAL A 90 5.56 -18.54 16.82
CA VAL A 90 5.39 -17.22 16.17
C VAL A 90 4.39 -17.27 15.03
N GLU A 91 4.42 -18.31 14.19
CA GLU A 91 3.45 -18.44 13.10
C GLU A 91 2.03 -18.67 13.64
N SER A 92 1.89 -19.52 14.67
CA SER A 92 0.59 -19.73 15.34
C SER A 92 0.04 -18.44 15.95
N GLU A 93 0.91 -17.57 16.47
CA GLU A 93 0.50 -16.30 17.06
C GLU A 93 0.11 -15.27 15.99
N ARG A 94 0.75 -15.31 14.82
CA ARG A 94 0.34 -14.47 13.68
C ARG A 94 -1.06 -14.84 13.17
N GLU A 95 -1.36 -16.13 13.13
CA GLU A 95 -2.70 -16.60 12.78
C GLU A 95 -3.74 -16.06 13.76
N LYS A 96 -3.46 -16.12 15.07
CA LYS A 96 -4.32 -15.54 16.11
C LYS A 96 -4.45 -14.02 15.99
N ILE A 97 -3.36 -13.30 15.73
CA ILE A 97 -3.41 -11.84 15.50
C ILE A 97 -4.29 -11.54 14.28
N ALA A 98 -4.25 -12.37 13.23
CA ALA A 98 -5.10 -12.20 12.06
C ALA A 98 -6.57 -12.50 12.36
N THR A 99 -6.89 -13.46 13.23
CA THR A 99 -8.27 -13.70 13.68
C THR A 99 -8.77 -12.55 14.55
N ASP A 100 -7.97 -12.06 15.49
CA ASP A 100 -8.30 -10.93 16.34
C ASP A 100 -8.52 -9.65 15.51
N ALA A 101 -7.69 -9.42 14.49
CA ALA A 101 -7.87 -8.32 13.54
C ALA A 101 -9.19 -8.40 12.77
N LYS A 102 -9.65 -9.61 12.42
CA LYS A 102 -10.97 -9.81 11.77
C LYS A 102 -12.11 -9.55 12.75
N GLU A 103 -12.00 -10.01 13.98
CA GLU A 103 -13.03 -9.81 15.01
C GLU A 103 -13.14 -8.34 15.40
N THR A 104 -12.02 -7.67 15.64
CA THR A 104 -11.98 -6.23 15.92
C THR A 104 -12.58 -5.43 14.76
N HIS A 105 -12.22 -5.74 13.51
CA HIS A 105 -12.84 -5.11 12.34
C HIS A 105 -14.35 -5.39 12.26
N ARG A 106 -14.80 -6.60 12.59
CA ARG A 106 -16.24 -6.92 12.64
C ARG A 106 -16.96 -6.09 13.70
N LEU A 107 -16.38 -5.96 14.88
CA LEU A 107 -16.93 -5.16 15.98
C LEU A 107 -17.01 -3.68 15.61
N THR A 108 -15.96 -3.11 14.98
CA THR A 108 -15.98 -1.70 14.55
C THR A 108 -17.04 -1.46 13.48
N GLN A 109 -17.21 -2.37 12.51
CA GLN A 109 -18.26 -2.23 11.49
C GLN A 109 -19.66 -2.36 12.09
N LEU A 110 -19.84 -3.24 13.08
CA LEU A 110 -21.11 -3.37 13.79
C LEU A 110 -21.43 -2.11 14.62
N GLU A 111 -20.43 -1.50 15.24
CA GLU A 111 -20.59 -0.27 16.03
C GLU A 111 -20.88 0.95 15.15
N ASP A 112 -20.11 1.14 14.07
CA ASP A 112 -20.20 2.33 13.21
C ASP A 112 -21.36 2.26 12.22
N GLU A 113 -21.64 1.09 11.65
CA GLU A 113 -22.53 0.92 10.50
C GLU A 113 -23.71 -0.02 10.79
N GLY A 114 -23.71 -0.72 11.94
CA GLY A 114 -24.71 -1.73 12.25
C GLY A 114 -24.64 -2.97 11.34
N ASN A 115 -23.56 -3.10 10.56
CA ASN A 115 -23.39 -4.15 9.57
C ASN A 115 -22.37 -5.18 10.03
N ASP A 116 -22.73 -6.46 9.89
CA ASP A 116 -21.87 -7.58 10.21
C ASP A 116 -21.20 -8.16 8.95
N PRO A 117 -19.91 -7.90 8.70
CA PRO A 117 -19.22 -8.35 7.48
C PRO A 117 -19.16 -9.87 7.32
N ALA A 118 -19.34 -10.66 8.40
CA ALA A 118 -19.34 -12.12 8.30
C ALA A 118 -20.66 -12.66 7.71
N VAL A 119 -21.76 -11.94 7.91
CA VAL A 119 -23.10 -12.36 7.46
C VAL A 119 -23.44 -11.71 6.13
N THR A 120 -23.18 -10.41 5.98
CA THR A 120 -23.59 -9.64 4.80
C THR A 120 -22.62 -9.78 3.63
N GLN A 121 -21.38 -10.27 3.87
CA GLN A 121 -20.29 -10.32 2.89
C GLN A 121 -19.93 -8.96 2.26
N GLU A 122 -20.57 -7.88 2.70
CA GLU A 122 -20.34 -6.52 2.26
C GLU A 122 -19.44 -5.83 3.29
N SER A 123 -18.27 -5.39 2.84
CA SER A 123 -17.43 -4.48 3.63
C SER A 123 -17.69 -3.06 3.17
N PHE A 124 -18.02 -2.15 4.07
CA PHE A 124 -18.17 -0.74 3.71
C PHE A 124 -16.85 0.00 4.05
N ILE A 125 -16.55 1.07 3.32
CA ILE A 125 -15.57 2.08 3.73
C ILE A 125 -16.31 3.39 3.78
N ASN A 126 -16.28 4.09 4.92
CA ASN A 126 -16.86 5.43 5.04
C ASN A 126 -18.33 5.47 4.59
N GLY A 127 -19.12 4.42 4.88
CA GLY A 127 -20.53 4.34 4.50
C GLY A 127 -20.81 4.01 3.02
N GLN A 128 -19.81 3.67 2.21
CA GLN A 128 -20.02 3.14 0.85
C GLN A 128 -19.69 1.65 0.78
N PRO A 129 -20.55 0.81 0.17
CA PRO A 129 -20.27 -0.61 0.02
C PRO A 129 -19.05 -0.77 -0.88
N ARG A 130 -18.01 -1.46 -0.39
CA ARG A 130 -17.02 -2.04 -1.29
C ARG A 130 -17.71 -3.22 -1.97
N TYR A 131 -18.00 -3.04 -3.25
CA TYR A 131 -18.11 -4.21 -4.10
C TYR A 131 -16.77 -4.92 -4.07
N GLN A 132 -16.77 -6.14 -3.55
CA GLN A 132 -15.69 -7.07 -3.77
C GLN A 132 -15.50 -7.09 -5.28
N SER A 133 -14.38 -6.58 -5.79
CA SER A 133 -14.06 -6.76 -7.20
C SER A 133 -13.65 -8.23 -7.36
N SER A 134 -14.63 -9.12 -7.25
CA SER A 134 -14.60 -10.42 -7.87
C SER A 134 -14.55 -10.11 -9.36
N PHE A 135 -13.33 -10.08 -9.92
CA PHE A 135 -13.21 -10.60 -11.27
C PHE A 135 -13.77 -12.02 -11.19
N PRO A 136 -14.90 -12.31 -11.84
CA PRO A 136 -15.34 -13.68 -11.97
C PRO A 136 -14.19 -14.41 -12.68
N LEU A 137 -13.60 -15.41 -12.02
CA LEU A 137 -12.98 -16.48 -12.79
C LEU A 137 -14.15 -17.10 -13.54
N ASP A 138 -14.12 -16.99 -14.87
CA ASP A 138 -15.19 -17.42 -15.76
C ASP A 138 -15.68 -18.83 -15.39
N GLU A 139 -16.82 -18.92 -14.72
CA GLU A 139 -17.64 -20.13 -14.63
C GLU A 139 -19.07 -19.73 -15.00
N ASP A 140 -19.33 -20.01 -16.28
CA ASP A 140 -20.58 -20.33 -16.93
C ASP A 140 -21.67 -19.26 -17.11
N ASP A 141 -22.01 -19.11 -18.39
CA ASP A 141 -23.03 -18.28 -19.02
C ASP A 141 -24.41 -18.40 -18.36
N GLU A 142 -24.88 -17.34 -17.69
CA GLU A 142 -26.32 -17.06 -17.63
C GLU A 142 -26.61 -15.57 -17.91
N GLU A 143 -27.54 -15.40 -18.85
CA GLU A 143 -27.90 -14.20 -19.60
C GLU A 143 -28.55 -13.14 -18.69
N HIS A 144 -27.81 -12.08 -18.36
CA HIS A 144 -28.39 -10.84 -17.84
C HIS A 144 -28.43 -9.77 -18.93
N GLU A 145 -29.63 -9.28 -19.26
CA GLU A 145 -29.85 -8.14 -20.16
C GLU A 145 -29.30 -6.85 -19.52
N GLU A 146 -27.99 -6.63 -19.69
CA GLU A 146 -27.30 -5.43 -19.23
C GLU A 146 -27.51 -4.27 -20.21
N GLY A 147 -28.22 -3.24 -19.75
CA GLY A 147 -28.18 -1.92 -20.39
C GLY A 147 -26.73 -1.48 -20.56
N ASN A 148 -26.39 -0.97 -21.76
CA ASN A 148 -25.03 -0.65 -22.25
C ASN A 148 -24.14 0.20 -21.30
N LEU A 149 -23.69 -0.37 -20.19
CA LEU A 149 -22.73 0.19 -19.24
C LEU A 149 -21.45 -0.63 -19.31
N GLY A 150 -20.94 -0.80 -20.52
CA GLY A 150 -19.69 -1.50 -20.81
C GLY A 150 -18.70 -0.63 -21.56
N ARG A 151 -17.47 -1.12 -21.70
CA ARG A 151 -16.46 -0.56 -22.60
C ARG A 151 -17.12 -0.26 -23.97
N PRO A 152 -16.85 0.89 -24.60
CA PRO A 152 -17.42 1.21 -25.91
C PRO A 152 -17.28 0.02 -26.88
N LYS A 153 -18.37 -0.31 -27.58
CA LYS A 153 -18.46 -1.45 -28.51
C LYS A 153 -17.30 -1.49 -29.50
N GLU A 154 -16.80 -0.32 -29.91
CA GLU A 154 -15.59 -0.22 -30.70
C GLU A 154 -14.37 0.17 -29.83
N ARG A 155 -13.33 -0.66 -29.88
CA ARG A 155 -12.00 -0.30 -29.36
C ARG A 155 -11.43 0.87 -30.16
N THR A 156 -10.73 1.78 -29.49
CA THR A 156 -10.01 2.87 -30.15
C THR A 156 -8.96 2.30 -31.12
N LYS A 157 -9.00 2.71 -32.38
CA LYS A 157 -8.15 2.16 -33.44
C LYS A 157 -6.79 2.86 -33.45
N TYR A 158 -5.78 2.30 -32.80
CA TYR A 158 -4.39 2.79 -32.81
C TYR A 158 -3.78 2.68 -34.22
N ASN A 159 -2.91 3.63 -34.62
CA ASN A 159 -2.27 3.72 -35.96
C ASN A 159 -3.18 3.96 -37.17
N THR A 160 -4.47 4.26 -36.96
CA THR A 160 -5.44 4.57 -38.02
C THR A 160 -5.88 6.03 -37.98
N ASP A 161 -6.37 6.57 -39.12
CA ASP A 161 -6.92 7.94 -39.19
C ASP A 161 -8.24 8.10 -38.40
N LYS A 162 -8.80 7.00 -37.87
CA LYS A 162 -10.05 7.00 -37.10
C LYS A 162 -9.85 7.23 -35.60
N HIS A 163 -8.63 7.54 -35.16
CA HIS A 163 -8.33 7.80 -33.75
C HIS A 163 -8.47 9.29 -33.42
N VAL A 164 -9.04 9.62 -32.25
CA VAL A 164 -9.26 11.01 -31.80
C VAL A 164 -7.97 11.86 -31.75
N ARG A 165 -6.82 11.20 -31.56
CA ARG A 165 -5.49 11.83 -31.46
C ARG A 165 -4.60 11.56 -32.68
N ASP A 166 -5.21 11.42 -33.86
CA ASP A 166 -4.55 11.08 -35.14
C ASP A 166 -3.84 9.71 -35.15
N ARG A 167 -3.23 9.37 -36.29
CA ARG A 167 -2.51 8.10 -36.51
C ARG A 167 -1.36 7.83 -35.55
N ASP A 168 -0.76 8.85 -34.95
CA ASP A 168 0.43 8.68 -34.10
C ASP A 168 0.28 9.49 -32.80
N PRO A 169 -0.58 9.04 -31.88
CA PRO A 169 -0.86 9.79 -30.64
C PRO A 169 0.35 9.84 -29.69
N LEU A 170 1.32 8.95 -29.90
CA LEU A 170 2.55 8.86 -29.10
C LEU A 170 3.76 9.48 -29.81
N GLY A 171 3.57 10.06 -31.00
CA GLY A 171 4.65 10.69 -31.78
C GLY A 171 5.81 9.74 -32.06
N LYS A 172 5.56 8.44 -32.25
CA LYS A 172 6.58 7.40 -32.46
C LYS A 172 7.48 7.74 -33.65
N LYS A 173 6.93 8.30 -34.74
CA LYS A 173 7.71 8.74 -35.91
C LYS A 173 8.65 9.91 -35.60
N ALA A 174 8.22 10.84 -34.75
CA ALA A 174 9.05 11.96 -34.30
C ALA A 174 10.15 11.48 -33.35
N HIS A 175 9.82 10.58 -32.41
CA HIS A 175 10.79 9.97 -31.51
C HIS A 175 11.83 9.10 -32.22
N LEU A 176 11.47 8.40 -33.30
CA LEU A 176 12.42 7.61 -34.08
C LEU A 176 13.48 8.50 -34.77
N LYS A 177 13.07 9.66 -35.29
CA LYS A 177 13.97 10.60 -35.98
C LYS A 177 14.75 11.51 -35.02
N GLY A 178 14.28 11.71 -33.80
CA GLY A 178 14.97 12.53 -32.79
C GLY A 178 16.00 11.77 -31.95
N ARG A 179 16.13 10.45 -32.14
CA ARG A 179 17.02 9.58 -31.36
C ARG A 179 18.33 9.22 -32.06
N ASP A 180 18.80 10.08 -32.96
CA ASP A 180 20.22 10.11 -33.36
C ASP A 180 21.05 10.68 -32.20
N ALA A 181 21.02 10.00 -31.05
CA ALA A 181 21.94 10.28 -29.97
C ALA A 181 23.34 9.91 -30.47
N ASP A 182 24.25 10.87 -30.46
CA ASP A 182 25.65 10.64 -30.76
C ASP A 182 26.21 9.65 -29.73
N ARG A 183 26.24 8.36 -30.09
CA ARG A 183 26.74 7.25 -29.24
C ARG A 183 28.27 7.19 -29.20
N THR A 184 28.96 8.17 -29.78
CA THR A 184 30.42 8.20 -29.74
C THR A 184 30.92 8.62 -28.36
N VAL A 185 32.02 8.03 -27.92
CA VAL A 185 32.67 8.32 -26.62
C VAL A 185 33.13 9.79 -26.50
N LYS A 186 33.26 10.50 -27.63
CA LYS A 186 33.62 11.92 -27.69
C LYS A 186 32.73 12.64 -28.70
N HIS A 187 31.90 13.54 -28.22
CA HIS A 187 31.00 14.34 -29.06
C HIS A 187 31.76 15.16 -30.12
N LYS A 188 31.36 15.07 -31.39
CA LYS A 188 31.97 15.81 -32.51
C LYS A 188 31.36 17.22 -32.65
N TYR A 189 31.50 18.06 -31.63
CA TYR A 189 31.11 19.46 -31.74
C TYR A 189 32.01 20.21 -32.74
N LYS A 190 31.44 20.81 -33.78
CA LYS A 190 32.19 21.78 -34.61
C LYS A 190 32.57 22.97 -33.74
N GLY A 191 33.88 23.22 -33.60
CA GLY A 191 34.40 24.35 -32.82
C GLY A 191 34.62 24.07 -31.32
N LYS A 192 34.68 22.80 -30.88
CA LYS A 192 35.02 22.40 -29.50
C LYS A 192 34.09 22.98 -28.39
N SER A 193 32.90 23.48 -28.74
CA SER A 193 31.94 24.03 -27.76
C SER A 193 30.67 23.18 -27.67
N PRO A 194 30.22 22.80 -26.46
CA PRO A 194 29.00 22.03 -26.26
C PRO A 194 27.71 22.79 -26.63
N LEU A 195 27.80 24.10 -26.88
CA LEU A 195 26.68 24.94 -27.35
C LEU A 195 26.66 25.13 -28.88
N ALA A 196 27.61 24.54 -29.61
CA ALA A 196 27.65 24.64 -31.06
C ALA A 196 26.46 23.87 -31.65
N LYS A 197 25.42 24.61 -32.05
CA LYS A 197 24.17 24.07 -32.61
C LYS A 197 24.51 23.21 -33.83
N THR A 198 24.39 21.90 -33.67
CA THR A 198 24.37 20.93 -34.76
C THR A 198 23.22 21.30 -35.70
N GLU A 199 23.31 20.90 -36.97
CA GLU A 199 22.73 21.51 -38.16
C GLU A 199 21.19 21.65 -38.25
N ALA A 200 20.45 21.44 -37.16
CA ALA A 200 19.00 21.65 -37.05
C ALA A 200 18.56 23.05 -37.52
N LYS A 201 19.40 24.09 -37.37
CA LYS A 201 19.07 25.44 -37.88
C LYS A 201 19.22 25.58 -39.41
N LYS A 202 20.15 24.85 -40.04
CA LYS A 202 20.31 24.89 -41.50
C LYS A 202 19.24 24.08 -42.21
N SER A 203 18.83 22.94 -41.66
CA SER A 203 17.75 22.13 -42.22
C SER A 203 16.37 22.80 -42.07
N THR A 204 16.09 23.40 -40.92
CA THR A 204 14.85 24.16 -40.70
C THR A 204 14.79 25.43 -41.55
N ALA A 205 15.85 26.23 -41.61
CA ALA A 205 15.88 27.43 -42.46
C ALA A 205 15.72 27.09 -43.96
N LYS A 206 16.33 25.98 -44.42
CA LYS A 206 16.21 25.52 -45.81
C LYS A 206 14.83 24.92 -46.12
N ALA A 207 14.18 24.28 -45.14
CA ALA A 207 12.81 23.80 -45.25
C ALA A 207 11.80 24.97 -45.26
N ILE A 208 11.98 25.97 -44.41
CA ILE A 208 11.18 27.19 -44.36
C ILE A 208 11.32 27.98 -45.67
N ALA A 209 12.54 28.14 -46.19
CA ALA A 209 12.78 28.78 -47.47
C ALA A 209 12.19 28.02 -48.67
N LYS A 210 12.01 26.70 -48.56
CA LYS A 210 11.40 25.86 -49.61
C LYS A 210 9.87 25.84 -49.53
N GLY A 211 9.29 26.05 -48.34
CA GLY A 211 7.84 26.12 -48.10
C GLY A 211 7.24 27.53 -48.26
N MET A 212 8.06 28.58 -48.39
CA MET A 212 7.58 29.93 -48.59
C MET A 212 7.13 30.14 -50.05
N PRO A 213 5.87 30.52 -50.31
CA PRO A 213 5.40 30.76 -51.67
C PRO A 213 6.18 31.94 -52.28
N ARG A 214 6.83 31.71 -53.42
CA ARG A 214 7.47 32.79 -54.18
C ARG A 214 6.36 33.73 -54.65
N LYS A 215 6.41 35.00 -54.23
CA LYS A 215 5.47 36.03 -54.69
C LYS A 215 5.59 36.15 -56.22
N SER A 216 4.68 35.54 -56.97
CA SER A 216 4.42 35.92 -58.35
C SER A 216 3.84 37.33 -58.33
N LYS A 217 4.26 38.18 -59.29
CA LYS A 217 4.01 39.63 -59.33
C LYS A 217 2.54 40.07 -59.40
N ASN A 218 1.57 39.16 -59.30
CA ASN A 218 0.16 39.43 -59.59
C ASN A 218 -0.73 38.99 -58.42
N ILE A 219 -0.63 39.63 -57.26
CA ILE A 219 -1.64 39.50 -56.19
C ILE A 219 -1.73 40.87 -55.52
N ILE A 220 -2.69 41.68 -55.96
CA ILE A 220 -3.57 42.58 -55.20
C ILE A 220 -4.28 43.45 -56.26
N HIS A 221 -5.49 43.05 -56.64
CA HIS A 221 -6.52 43.98 -57.08
C HIS A 221 -7.74 43.72 -56.20
N GLU A 222 -8.02 44.70 -55.35
CA GLU A 222 -9.34 45.16 -54.95
C GLU A 222 -10.44 44.14 -54.66
N THR A 223 -10.87 44.10 -53.39
CA THR A 223 -12.31 44.21 -53.07
C THR A 223 -12.48 45.03 -51.79
N PHE A 224 -12.45 46.36 -51.92
CA PHE A 224 -13.21 47.21 -50.99
C PHE A 224 -14.69 47.00 -51.28
N LYS A 225 -15.36 46.12 -50.53
CA LYS A 225 -16.82 46.08 -50.47
C LYS A 225 -17.23 46.32 -49.02
N LYS A 226 -17.57 47.57 -48.74
CA LYS A 226 -18.18 48.03 -47.49
C LYS A 226 -19.58 47.42 -47.39
N GLN A 227 -19.76 46.39 -46.56
CA GLN A 227 -21.09 45.91 -46.18
C GLN A 227 -21.45 46.53 -44.84
N ALA A 228 -22.58 47.24 -44.85
CA ALA A 228 -23.11 48.02 -43.75
C ALA A 228 -23.47 47.13 -42.54
N GLN A 229 -23.16 47.62 -41.35
CA GLN A 229 -23.62 47.05 -40.08
C GLN A 229 -25.14 47.23 -39.98
N SER A 230 -25.90 46.14 -39.80
CA SER A 230 -27.31 46.18 -39.41
C SER A 230 -27.42 46.00 -37.89
N GLU A 231 -27.98 46.99 -37.22
CA GLU A 231 -28.25 47.00 -35.77
C GLU A 231 -29.28 45.94 -35.34
N PRO A 232 -29.25 45.47 -34.08
CA PRO A 232 -30.22 44.48 -33.57
C PRO A 232 -31.61 45.10 -33.38
N LYS A 233 -32.62 44.55 -34.09
CA LYS A 233 -34.05 44.86 -33.88
C LYS A 233 -34.55 44.22 -32.59
N MET A 234 -34.73 45.05 -31.56
CA MET A 234 -35.24 44.64 -30.23
C MET A 234 -36.75 44.85 -30.05
N LEU A 235 -37.49 45.22 -31.11
CA LEU A 235 -38.93 45.48 -31.07
C LEU A 235 -39.57 45.09 -32.41
N ASP A 236 -39.89 43.81 -32.58
CA ASP A 236 -40.75 43.33 -33.67
C ASP A 236 -42.19 43.17 -33.15
N GLU A 237 -43.12 43.90 -33.77
CA GLU A 237 -44.55 44.00 -33.43
C GLU A 237 -45.33 42.68 -33.60
N GLN A 238 -44.69 41.63 -34.14
CA GLN A 238 -45.30 40.31 -34.35
C GLN A 238 -45.45 39.50 -33.05
N ASN A 239 -44.79 39.89 -31.95
CA ASN A 239 -44.90 39.25 -30.64
C ASN A 239 -46.03 39.81 -29.75
N LEU A 240 -46.83 40.77 -30.23
CA LEU A 240 -47.91 41.39 -29.44
C LEU A 240 -49.33 40.88 -29.76
N MET A 241 -49.48 39.89 -30.66
CA MET A 241 -50.79 39.46 -31.17
C MET A 241 -51.39 38.21 -30.49
N ASP A 242 -50.90 37.81 -29.31
CA ASP A 242 -51.42 36.62 -28.59
C ASP A 242 -51.82 36.91 -27.14
N LEU A 243 -52.27 38.14 -26.87
CA LEU A 243 -52.93 38.55 -25.62
C LEU A 243 -54.16 39.40 -25.95
N GLY A 244 -55.22 38.73 -26.40
CA GLY A 244 -56.57 39.27 -26.59
C GLY A 244 -57.58 38.16 -26.43
#